data_AF-A0A6J5FCW1-F1
#
_entry.id   AF-A0A6J5FCW1-F1
#
_cell.length_a   1.000
_cell.length_b   1.000
_cell.length_c   1.000
_cell.angle_alpha   90.00
_cell.angle_beta   90.00
_cell.angle_gamma   90.00
#
_symmetry.space_group_name_H-M   'P 1'
#
loop_
_entity.id
_entity.type
_entity.pdbx_description
1 polymer ?
#
loop_
_entity_poly.entity_id
_entity_poly.type
_entity_poly.pdbx_seq_one_letter_code
_entity_poly.pdbx_strand_id
1 'polypeptide(L)'
;MTLHYVSINDGDLPTGNYNDDGATGVDAIAIGPVAVANVPNTVALGTGSETGSSLQVSSATVGAITLHNFAGEASGVVSVGMQGAERQTTNVASGAITSASTDAINGSQLYSVIDRLEAEIASLKTEVATRRSQ
;
A
#
# COMPACT_ATOMS: atom_id res chain seq x y z
N MET A 1 34.21 7.96 13.50
CA MET A 1 32.81 7.49 13.44
C MET A 1 32.35 7.73 12.01
N THR A 2 32.11 6.66 11.25
CA THR A 2 31.69 6.80 9.84
C THR A 2 30.18 7.00 9.83
N LEU A 3 29.70 8.03 9.15
CA LEU A 3 28.27 8.27 9.00
C LEU A 3 27.74 7.31 7.94
N HIS A 4 26.84 6.41 8.33
CA HIS A 4 26.10 5.56 7.40
C HIS A 4 24.65 6.05 7.36
N TYR A 5 24.19 6.46 6.17
CA TYR A 5 22.80 6.88 5.97
C TYR A 5 21.84 5.69 5.78
N VAL A 6 22.39 4.52 5.45
CA VAL A 6 21.66 3.26 5.28
C VAL A 6 22.32 2.20 6.15
N SER A 7 21.52 1.46 6.90
CA SER A 7 21.95 0.33 7.71
C SER A 7 21.11 -0.88 7.36
N ILE A 8 21.79 -2.01 7.11
CA ILE A 8 21.18 -3.31 6.89
C ILE A 8 21.80 -4.25 7.91
N ASN A 9 20.98 -4.87 8.75
CA ASN A 9 21.44 -5.89 9.67
C ASN A 9 20.95 -7.26 9.16
N ASP A 10 21.87 -8.07 8.67
CA ASP A 10 21.65 -9.41 8.15
C ASP A 10 22.07 -10.51 9.15
N GLY A 11 22.46 -10.14 10.37
CA GLY A 11 22.89 -11.08 11.41
C GLY A 11 24.30 -11.65 11.21
N ASP A 12 25.19 -10.93 10.52
CA ASP A 12 26.60 -11.29 10.26
C ASP A 12 26.76 -12.60 9.46
N LEU A 13 25.70 -13.04 8.79
CA LEU A 13 25.67 -14.19 7.90
C LEU A 13 25.26 -13.71 6.50
N PRO A 14 26.16 -13.77 5.50
CA PRO A 14 25.81 -13.44 4.13
C PRO A 14 24.62 -14.29 3.66
N THR A 15 23.55 -13.62 3.21
CA THR A 15 22.39 -14.24 2.57
C THR A 15 22.22 -13.69 1.15
N GLY A 16 21.07 -13.93 0.50
CA GLY A 16 20.82 -13.37 -0.85
C GLY A 16 20.93 -11.85 -0.89
N ASN A 17 21.22 -11.27 -2.06
CA ASN A 17 21.48 -9.83 -2.24
C ASN A 17 22.69 -9.28 -1.44
N TYR A 18 23.57 -10.15 -0.91
CA TYR A 18 24.80 -9.70 -0.24
C TYR A 18 25.80 -9.03 -1.19
N ASN A 19 25.80 -9.46 -2.46
CA ASN A 19 26.62 -8.88 -3.52
C ASN A 19 25.86 -7.82 -4.34
N ASP A 20 24.77 -7.27 -3.78
CA ASP A 20 23.86 -6.34 -4.46
C ASP A 20 23.25 -6.91 -5.76
N ASP A 21 23.10 -8.24 -5.85
CA ASP A 21 22.62 -8.98 -7.02
C ASP A 21 21.10 -9.22 -7.04
N GLY A 22 20.38 -8.67 -6.07
CA GLY A 22 18.92 -8.75 -5.99
C GLY A 22 18.19 -7.83 -6.97
N ALA A 23 18.83 -6.75 -7.44
CA ALA A 23 18.29 -5.85 -8.46
C ALA A 23 18.68 -6.32 -9.86
N THR A 24 17.83 -7.17 -10.46
CA THR A 24 18.07 -7.74 -11.80
C THR A 24 17.21 -7.11 -12.89
N GLY A 25 16.15 -6.39 -12.52
CA GLY A 25 15.38 -5.56 -13.43
C GLY A 25 16.16 -4.31 -13.86
N VAL A 26 15.99 -3.87 -15.10
CA VAL A 26 16.55 -2.59 -15.57
C VAL A 26 16.00 -1.45 -14.71
N ASP A 27 16.88 -0.58 -14.22
CA ASP A 27 16.54 0.55 -13.34
C ASP A 27 15.84 0.14 -12.03
N ALA A 28 16.03 -1.10 -11.58
CA ALA A 28 15.45 -1.60 -10.33
C ALA A 28 16.34 -1.32 -9.10
N ILE A 29 15.74 -1.37 -7.92
CA ILE A 29 16.42 -1.20 -6.63
C ILE A 29 16.03 -2.36 -5.70
N ALA A 30 17.01 -3.04 -5.10
CA ALA A 30 16.78 -4.07 -4.09
C ALA A 30 17.54 -3.72 -2.80
N ILE A 31 16.80 -3.36 -1.74
CA ILE A 31 17.37 -2.95 -0.45
C ILE A 31 16.98 -3.99 0.61
N GLY A 32 17.99 -4.67 1.15
CA GLY A 32 17.86 -5.61 2.26
C GLY A 32 18.24 -7.05 1.87
N PRO A 33 18.45 -7.91 2.87
CA PRO A 33 18.87 -9.30 2.65
C PRO A 33 17.76 -10.07 1.94
N VAL A 34 18.11 -10.85 0.92
CA VAL A 34 17.17 -11.65 0.11
C VAL A 34 16.12 -10.80 -0.64
N ALA A 35 16.27 -9.46 -0.71
CA ALA A 35 15.38 -8.63 -1.51
C ALA A 35 15.58 -8.91 -3.01
N VAL A 36 14.48 -9.01 -3.78
CA VAL A 36 14.50 -9.34 -5.21
C VAL A 36 13.69 -8.31 -5.99
N ALA A 37 14.36 -7.51 -6.81
CA ALA A 37 13.76 -6.56 -7.73
C ALA A 37 14.09 -6.96 -9.18
N ASN A 38 13.30 -7.89 -9.74
CA ASN A 38 13.53 -8.50 -11.06
C ASN A 38 12.67 -7.89 -12.18
N VAL A 39 11.80 -6.94 -11.85
CA VAL A 39 10.95 -6.23 -12.82
C VAL A 39 11.54 -4.85 -13.09
N PRO A 40 11.57 -4.36 -14.35
CA PRO A 40 12.09 -3.02 -14.66
C PRO A 40 11.36 -1.90 -13.91
N ASN A 41 12.08 -0.85 -13.53
CA ASN A 41 11.54 0.34 -12.82
C ASN A 41 10.84 0.02 -11.49
N THR A 42 11.35 -0.94 -10.70
CA THR A 42 10.73 -1.34 -9.43
C THR A 42 11.68 -1.26 -8.24
N VAL A 43 11.11 -1.27 -7.03
CA VAL A 43 11.87 -1.25 -5.77
C VAL A 43 11.41 -2.40 -4.87
N ALA A 44 12.31 -3.30 -4.49
CA ALA A 44 12.13 -4.21 -3.36
C ALA A 44 12.73 -3.58 -2.11
N LEU A 45 11.91 -3.29 -1.10
CA LEU A 45 12.33 -2.63 0.14
C LEU A 45 12.10 -3.55 1.35
N GLY A 46 13.18 -4.00 1.97
CA GLY A 46 13.19 -4.84 3.16
C GLY A 46 13.55 -6.30 2.88
N THR A 47 13.88 -7.03 3.95
CA THR A 47 14.34 -8.43 3.89
C THR A 47 13.33 -9.33 3.16
N GLY A 48 13.73 -10.04 2.11
CA GLY A 48 12.84 -10.95 1.38
C GLY A 48 11.69 -10.26 0.63
N SER A 49 11.70 -8.94 0.47
CA SER A 49 10.73 -8.25 -0.37
C SER A 49 10.94 -8.63 -1.83
N GLU A 50 9.86 -8.86 -2.58
CA GLU A 50 9.90 -9.26 -3.98
C GLU A 50 9.00 -8.35 -4.82
N THR A 51 9.50 -7.89 -5.97
CA THR A 51 8.73 -7.05 -6.90
C THR A 51 7.91 -7.88 -7.88
N GLY A 52 6.71 -7.41 -8.21
CA GLY A 52 5.91 -7.90 -9.33
C GLY A 52 5.74 -6.86 -10.42
N SER A 53 5.02 -7.21 -11.49
CA SER A 53 4.59 -6.23 -12.51
C SER A 53 3.64 -5.21 -11.90
N SER A 54 3.72 -3.96 -12.36
CA SER A 54 2.70 -2.96 -12.01
C SER A 54 1.37 -3.31 -12.65
N LEU A 55 0.29 -3.05 -11.93
CA LEU A 55 -1.07 -3.17 -12.44
C LEU A 55 -1.70 -1.78 -12.48
N GLN A 56 -2.22 -1.40 -13.64
CA GLN A 56 -3.01 -0.19 -13.76
C GLN A 56 -4.42 -0.44 -13.25
N VAL A 57 -4.88 0.38 -12.29
CA VAL A 57 -6.21 0.23 -11.67
C VAL A 57 -6.96 1.56 -11.77
N SER A 58 -7.88 1.65 -12.74
CA SER A 58 -8.70 2.85 -12.96
C SER A 58 -10.12 2.74 -12.40
N SER A 59 -10.52 1.53 -12.00
CA SER A 59 -11.84 1.21 -11.43
C SER A 59 -11.79 -0.04 -10.55
N ALA A 60 -12.80 -0.22 -9.69
CA ALA A 60 -12.99 -1.43 -8.91
C ALA A 60 -14.48 -1.73 -8.75
N THR A 61 -14.84 -3.01 -8.73
CA THR A 61 -16.22 -3.44 -8.46
C THR A 61 -16.27 -4.17 -7.12
N VAL A 62 -17.16 -3.72 -6.23
CA VAL A 62 -17.41 -4.35 -4.93
C VAL A 62 -18.89 -4.71 -4.87
N GLY A 63 -19.20 -6.00 -4.98
CA GLY A 63 -20.57 -6.47 -5.14
C GLY A 63 -21.21 -5.89 -6.41
N ALA A 64 -22.29 -5.13 -6.28
CA ALA A 64 -22.98 -4.46 -7.39
C ALA A 64 -22.52 -3.00 -7.63
N ILE A 65 -21.57 -2.49 -6.83
CA ILE A 65 -21.12 -1.10 -6.90
C ILE A 65 -19.83 -1.02 -7.71
N THR A 66 -19.81 -0.15 -8.72
CA THR A 66 -18.61 0.15 -9.51
C THR A 66 -18.05 1.51 -9.12
N LEU A 67 -16.84 1.49 -8.54
CA LEU A 67 -16.00 2.65 -8.29
C LEU A 67 -15.18 2.94 -9.55
N HIS A 68 -15.04 4.21 -9.91
CA HIS A 68 -14.38 4.65 -11.15
C HIS A 68 -13.64 5.97 -10.92
N ASN A 69 -12.89 6.41 -11.94
CA ASN A 69 -12.08 7.63 -11.92
C ASN A 69 -10.97 7.61 -10.85
N PHE A 70 -10.32 6.47 -10.65
CA PHE A 70 -9.11 6.43 -9.83
C PHE A 70 -7.98 7.18 -10.54
N ALA A 71 -7.28 8.03 -9.80
CA ALA A 71 -6.17 8.82 -10.32
C ALA A 71 -4.87 8.01 -10.35
N GLY A 72 -3.96 8.40 -11.24
CA GLY A 72 -2.59 7.88 -11.33
C GLY A 72 -2.41 6.76 -12.34
N GLU A 73 -1.20 6.66 -12.89
CA GLU A 73 -0.77 5.59 -13.79
C GLU A 73 0.48 4.91 -13.22
N ALA A 74 0.43 3.59 -13.00
CA ALA A 74 1.49 2.86 -12.35
C ALA A 74 2.66 2.57 -13.31
N SER A 75 3.79 3.25 -13.14
CA SER A 75 5.01 3.05 -13.94
C SER A 75 5.98 2.01 -13.36
N GLY A 76 5.59 1.35 -12.27
CA GLY A 76 6.40 0.39 -11.51
C GLY A 76 5.75 0.07 -10.17
N VAL A 77 6.44 -0.70 -9.33
CA VAL A 77 5.99 -1.01 -7.96
C VAL A 77 7.10 -0.75 -6.95
N VAL A 78 6.70 -0.28 -5.77
CA VAL A 78 7.52 -0.37 -4.55
C VAL A 78 6.93 -1.50 -3.70
N SER A 79 7.63 -2.62 -3.62
CA SER A 79 7.24 -3.76 -2.80
C SER A 79 7.88 -3.67 -1.42
N VAL A 80 7.06 -3.76 -0.38
CA VAL A 80 7.50 -3.79 1.03
C VAL A 80 7.43 -5.19 1.64
N GLY A 81 7.25 -6.23 0.82
CA GLY A 81 7.18 -7.62 1.26
C GLY A 81 7.03 -8.59 0.09
N MET A 82 6.48 -9.75 0.37
CA MET A 82 6.08 -10.73 -0.66
C MET A 82 4.77 -11.38 -0.23
N GLN A 83 4.15 -12.16 -1.13
CA GLN A 83 2.92 -12.87 -0.80
C GLN A 83 3.11 -13.79 0.40
N GLY A 84 2.26 -13.65 1.41
CA GLY A 84 2.33 -14.41 2.68
C GLY A 84 3.36 -13.89 3.68
N ALA A 85 4.09 -12.82 3.34
CA ALA A 85 5.02 -12.11 4.22
C ALA A 85 4.88 -10.60 4.03
N GLU A 86 3.65 -10.11 4.05
CA GLU A 86 3.31 -8.70 3.93
C GLU A 86 3.75 -7.90 5.16
N ARG A 87 4.00 -6.61 4.98
CA ARG A 87 4.35 -5.69 6.06
C ARG A 87 3.29 -4.61 6.23
N GLN A 88 3.15 -4.12 7.46
CA GLN A 88 2.42 -2.89 7.73
C GLN A 88 3.28 -1.68 7.36
N THR A 89 2.69 -0.70 6.67
CA THR A 89 3.27 0.63 6.52
C THR A 89 2.69 1.53 7.60
N THR A 90 3.51 1.93 8.57
CA THR A 90 3.09 2.71 9.75
C THR A 90 3.58 4.15 9.67
N ASN A 91 2.99 5.03 10.49
CA ASN A 91 3.27 6.47 10.51
C ASN A 91 2.96 7.20 9.20
N VAL A 92 1.95 6.70 8.47
CA VAL A 92 1.43 7.35 7.27
C VAL A 92 0.54 8.52 7.70
N ALA A 93 0.97 9.75 7.39
CA ALA A 93 0.13 10.93 7.55
C ALA A 93 -1.14 10.83 6.68
N SER A 94 -2.20 11.53 7.04
CA SER A 94 -3.46 11.47 6.28
C SER A 94 -3.26 12.04 4.87
N GLY A 95 -3.57 11.24 3.84
CA GLY A 95 -3.47 11.65 2.44
C GLY A 95 -4.63 12.56 2.01
N ALA A 96 -4.46 13.30 0.91
CA ALA A 96 -5.56 14.10 0.37
C ALA A 96 -6.72 13.22 -0.11
N ILE A 97 -7.97 13.58 0.24
CA ILE A 97 -9.18 12.90 -0.22
C ILE A 97 -9.82 13.74 -1.34
N THR A 98 -9.31 13.59 -2.56
CA THR A 98 -9.81 14.27 -3.77
C THR A 98 -9.74 13.32 -4.97
N SER A 99 -10.46 13.63 -6.05
CA SER A 99 -10.48 12.79 -7.27
C SER A 99 -9.16 12.74 -8.05
N ALA A 100 -8.20 13.61 -7.72
CA ALA A 100 -6.88 13.65 -8.36
C ALA A 100 -5.76 13.13 -7.45
N SER A 101 -6.08 12.74 -6.21
CA SER A 101 -5.08 12.31 -5.22
C SER A 101 -4.43 10.98 -5.59
N THR A 102 -3.11 10.91 -5.46
CA THR A 102 -2.32 9.67 -5.52
C THR A 102 -1.65 9.39 -4.17
N ASP A 103 -2.13 10.01 -3.09
CA ASP A 103 -1.59 9.84 -1.75
C ASP A 103 -2.09 8.53 -1.13
N ALA A 104 -1.23 7.87 -0.35
CA ALA A 104 -1.69 6.80 0.53
C ALA A 104 -2.64 7.37 1.60
N ILE A 105 -3.71 6.63 1.91
CA ILE A 105 -4.57 6.91 3.06
C ILE A 105 -4.12 6.12 4.28
N ASN A 106 -4.37 6.64 5.47
CA ASN A 106 -4.16 5.90 6.71
C ASN A 106 -5.49 5.37 7.30
N GLY A 107 -5.39 4.52 8.32
CA GLY A 107 -6.57 3.90 8.95
C GLY A 107 -7.56 4.90 9.57
N SER A 108 -7.10 6.07 10.03
CA SER A 108 -8.01 7.07 10.63
C SER A 108 -8.99 7.66 9.60
N GLN A 109 -8.58 7.77 8.34
CA GLN A 109 -9.43 8.29 7.28
C GLN A 109 -10.56 7.30 6.94
N LEU A 110 -10.23 6.00 6.83
CA LEU A 110 -11.24 4.96 6.65
C LEU A 110 -12.18 4.86 7.86
N TYR A 111 -11.63 4.95 9.07
CA TYR A 111 -12.42 4.96 10.30
C TYR A 111 -13.42 6.12 10.33
N SER A 112 -13.01 7.34 9.92
CA SER A 112 -13.91 8.50 9.86
C SER A 112 -15.09 8.30 8.89
N VAL A 113 -14.90 7.54 7.81
CA VAL A 113 -15.99 7.22 6.87
C VAL A 113 -16.94 6.20 7.49
N ILE A 114 -16.42 5.17 8.16
CA ILE A 114 -17.21 4.14 8.84
C ILE A 114 -18.06 4.78 9.95
N ASP A 115 -17.47 5.62 10.79
CA ASP A 115 -18.17 6.32 11.88
C ASP A 115 -19.32 7.20 11.35
N ARG A 116 -19.08 7.94 10.26
CA ARG A 116 -20.13 8.73 9.59
C ARG A 116 -21.26 7.84 9.07
N LEU A 117 -20.93 6.72 8.43
CA LEU A 117 -21.92 5.79 7.87
C LEU A 117 -22.78 5.16 8.97
N GLU A 118 -22.18 4.77 10.09
CA GLU A 118 -22.92 4.24 11.24
C GLU A 118 -23.92 5.25 11.80
N ALA A 119 -23.53 6.53 11.89
CA ALA A 119 -24.40 7.61 12.32
C ALA A 119 -25.58 7.84 11.35
N GLU A 120 -25.33 7.82 10.04
CA GLU A 120 -26.39 7.95 9.03
C GLU A 120 -27.39 6.78 9.07
N ILE A 121 -26.90 5.54 9.23
CA ILE A 121 -27.74 4.36 9.39
C ILE A 121 -28.60 4.45 10.65
N ALA A 122 -28.04 4.92 11.76
CA ALA A 122 -28.79 5.11 13.00
C ALA A 122 -29.91 6.16 12.84
N SER A 123 -29.64 7.25 12.12
CA SER A 123 -30.63 8.27 11.79
C SER A 123 -31.78 7.69 10.94
N LEU A 124 -31.45 6.94 9.89
CA LEU A 124 -32.45 6.27 9.04
C LEU A 124 -33.33 5.28 9.81
N LYS A 125 -32.76 4.50 10.72
CA LYS A 125 -33.53 3.56 11.57
C LYS A 125 -34.58 4.29 12.39
N THR A 126 -34.22 5.45 12.94
CA THR A 126 -35.13 6.26 13.75
C THR A 126 -36.27 6.81 12.89
N GLU A 127 -35.95 7.40 11.74
CA GLU A 127 -36.94 7.94 10.80
C GLU A 127 -37.94 6.87 10.33
N VAL A 128 -37.46 5.67 10.00
CA VAL A 128 -38.32 4.55 9.61
C VAL A 128 -39.23 4.11 10.75
N ALA A 129 -38.71 4.06 11.99
CA ALA A 129 -39.52 3.72 13.16
C ALA A 129 -40.64 4.74 13.39
N THR A 130 -40.33 6.04 13.26
CA THR A 130 -41.31 7.11 13.38
C THR A 130 -42.39 7.02 12.30
N ARG A 131 -42.03 6.80 11.03
CA ARG A 131 -43.01 6.66 9.94
C ARG A 131 -43.93 5.45 10.10
N ARG A 132 -43.45 4.35 10.68
CA ARG A 132 -44.28 3.18 10.96
C ARG A 132 -45.27 3.39 12.11
N SER A 133 -45.08 4.44 12.90
CA SER A 133 -45.97 4.80 14.02
C SER A 133 -47.03 5.85 13.67
N GLN A 134 -47.01 6.37 12.45
CA GLN A 134 -48.01 7.29 11.88
C GLN A 134 -49.01 6.51 11.02
#